data_AF-A0A2E8KIP6-F1
#
_entry.id   AF-A0A2E8KIP6-F1
#
_cell.length_a   1.000
_cell.length_b   1.000
_cell.length_c   1.000
_cell.angle_alpha   90.00
_cell.angle_beta   90.00
_cell.angle_gamma   90.00
#
_symmetry.space_group_name_H-M   'P 1'
#
loop_
_entity.id
_entity.type
_entity.pdbx_description
1 polymer ?
#
loop_
_entity_poly.entity_id
_entity_poly.type
_entity_poly.pdbx_seq_one_letter_code
_entity_poly.pdbx_strand_id
1 'polypeptide(L)' 'MSMTGSTNFDRLERLIHKPLSSRPGWLKIAREDATEILWLAYRAQANQDFDSLQELDVQAGLLADGIQSRMNTNR' A
#
# COMPACT_ATOMS: atom_id res chain seq x y z
N MET A 1 11.37 -6.30 21.65
CA MET A 1 10.48 -5.13 21.56
C MET A 1 9.69 -5.27 20.27
N SER A 2 8.44 -5.71 20.35
CA SER A 2 7.59 -5.87 19.16
C SER A 2 7.06 -4.49 18.75
N MET A 3 7.62 -3.91 17.69
CA MET A 3 7.06 -2.73 17.03
C MET A 3 5.80 -3.15 16.27
N THR A 4 4.70 -3.42 16.97
CA THR A 4 3.38 -3.62 16.34
C THR A 4 2.70 -2.27 16.12
N GLY A 5 3.39 -1.36 15.43
CA GLY A 5 2.74 -0.31 14.66
C GLY A 5 2.52 -0.89 13.27
N SER A 6 1.28 -0.94 12.79
CA SER A 6 0.99 -1.37 11.42
C SER A 6 1.85 -0.56 10.45
N THR A 7 2.67 -1.22 9.64
CA THR A 7 3.50 -0.55 8.62
C THR A 7 2.60 0.09 7.55
N ASN A 8 3.17 0.98 6.73
CA ASN A 8 2.41 1.52 5.61
C ASN A 8 2.07 0.43 4.58
N PHE A 9 2.89 -0.62 4.48
CA PHE A 9 2.59 -1.82 3.69
C PHE A 9 1.31 -2.53 4.17
N ASP A 10 1.20 -2.83 5.48
CA ASP A 10 0.00 -3.46 6.05
C ASP A 10 -1.26 -2.59 5.87
N ARG A 11 -1.09 -1.27 5.91
CA ARG A 11 -2.17 -0.32 5.69
C ARG A 11 -2.61 -0.33 4.22
N LEU A 12 -1.65 -0.30 3.30
CA LEU A 12 -1.90 -0.35 1.87
C LEU A 12 -2.58 -1.65 1.45
N GLU A 13 -2.07 -2.80 1.90
CA GLU A 13 -2.62 -4.14 1.62
C GLU A 13 -4.10 -4.23 2.05
N ARG A 14 -4.42 -3.77 3.27
CA ARG A 14 -5.80 -3.76 3.75
C ARG A 14 -6.72 -2.86 2.91
N LEU A 15 -6.23 -1.74 2.41
CA LEU A 15 -7.02 -0.81 1.62
C LEU A 15 -7.36 -1.37 0.23
N ILE A 16 -6.38 -1.94 -0.47
CA ILE A 16 -6.59 -2.44 -1.82
C ILE A 16 -7.56 -3.64 -1.86
N HIS A 17 -7.67 -4.39 -0.76
CA HIS A 17 -8.61 -5.50 -0.61
C HIS A 17 -10.03 -5.08 -0.18
N LYS A 18 -10.28 -3.80 0.14
CA LYS A 18 -11.65 -3.37 0.48
C LYS A 18 -12.61 -3.59 -0.71
N PRO A 19 -13.74 -4.28 -0.50
CA PRO A 19 -14.76 -4.42 -1.52
C PRO A 19 -15.50 -3.09 -1.68
N LEU A 20 -15.54 -2.58 -2.91
CA LEU A 20 -16.38 -1.43 -3.29
C LEU A 20 -17.46 -1.90 -4.27
N SER A 21 -18.70 -1.46 -4.06
CA SER A 21 -19.88 -1.89 -4.82
C SER A 21 -19.77 -1.60 -6.32
N SER A 22 -19.14 -0.48 -6.70
CA SER A 22 -19.04 -0.01 -8.09
C SER A 22 -17.73 -0.40 -8.79
N ARG A 23 -16.80 -1.10 -8.12
CA ARG A 23 -15.46 -1.48 -8.64
C ARG A 23 -14.83 -0.39 -9.51
N PRO A 24 -14.56 0.80 -8.96
CA PRO A 24 -14.14 1.93 -9.76
C PRO A 24 -12.79 1.68 -10.44
N GLY A 25 -12.64 2.16 -11.67
CA GLY A 25 -11.41 1.95 -12.46
C GLY A 25 -10.14 2.43 -11.76
N TRP A 26 -10.23 3.49 -10.96
CA TRP A 26 -9.09 3.97 -10.17
C TRP A 26 -8.61 2.98 -9.11
N LEU A 27 -9.50 2.14 -8.54
CA LEU A 27 -9.10 1.14 -7.56
C LEU A 27 -8.36 -0.02 -8.22
N LYS A 28 -8.65 -0.30 -9.50
CA LYS A 28 -7.88 -1.27 -10.28
C LYS A 28 -6.45 -0.80 -10.46
N ILE A 29 -6.25 0.44 -10.88
CA ILE A 29 -4.91 1.05 -11.04
C ILE A 29 -4.16 1.03 -9.71
N ALA A 30 -4.82 1.49 -8.63
CA ALA A 30 -4.21 1.50 -7.30
C ALA A 30 -3.83 0.11 -6.77
N ARG A 31 -4.54 -0.96 -7.20
CA ARG A 31 -4.17 -2.35 -6.87
C ARG A 31 -2.93 -2.81 -7.61
N GLU A 32 -2.78 -2.43 -8.87
CA GLU A 32 -1.60 -2.75 -9.67
C GLU A 32 -0.36 -2.07 -9.06
N ASP A 33 -0.44 -0.77 -8.80
CA ASP A 33 0.63 0.01 -8.16
C ASP A 33 1.00 -0.56 -6.78
N ALA A 34 0.00 -0.88 -5.96
CA ALA A 34 0.24 -1.44 -4.63
C ALA A 34 0.88 -2.83 -4.68
N THR A 35 0.48 -3.68 -5.64
CA THR A 35 1.07 -5.02 -5.80
C THR A 35 2.55 -4.91 -6.16
N GLU A 36 2.92 -3.94 -7.00
CA GLU A 36 4.31 -3.67 -7.33
C GLU A 36 5.11 -3.21 -6.10
N ILE A 37 4.61 -2.23 -5.34
CA ILE A 37 5.28 -1.74 -4.13
C ILE A 37 5.49 -2.88 -3.11
N LEU A 38 4.46 -3.71 -2.87
CA LEU A 38 4.54 -4.82 -1.93
C LEU A 38 5.53 -5.89 -2.40
N TRP A 39 5.59 -6.18 -3.69
CA TRP A 39 6.57 -7.12 -4.25
C TRP A 39 8.01 -6.59 -4.16
N LEU A 40 8.21 -5.30 -4.44
CA LEU A 40 9.53 -4.66 -4.27
C LEU A 40 9.95 -4.64 -2.81
N ALA A 41 9.04 -4.37 -1.88
CA ALA A 41 9.32 -4.37 -0.45
C ALA A 41 9.73 -5.77 0.04
N TYR A 42 9.02 -6.82 -0.41
CA TYR A 42 9.39 -8.20 -0.13
C TYR A 42 10.81 -8.52 -0.62
N ARG A 43 11.16 -8.08 -1.84
CA ARG A 43 12.51 -8.28 -2.39
C ARG A 43 13.58 -7.48 -1.64
N ALA A 44 13.32 -6.23 -1.29
CA ALA A 44 14.23 -5.38 -0.54
C ALA A 44 14.51 -5.99 0.84
N GLN A 45 13.47 -6.46 1.53
CA GLN A 45 13.61 -7.17 2.80
C GLN A 45 14.45 -8.45 2.66
N ALA A 46 14.18 -9.27 1.63
CA ALA A 46 14.95 -10.50 1.37
C ALA A 46 16.44 -10.22 1.08
N ASN A 47 16.74 -9.09 0.45
CA ASN A 47 18.10 -8.64 0.14
C ASN A 47 18.75 -7.82 1.26
N GLN A 48 18.06 -7.59 2.37
CA GLN A 48 18.49 -6.69 3.45
C GLN A 48 18.79 -5.25 2.97
N ASP A 49 18.11 -4.82 1.90
CA ASP A 49 18.19 -3.47 1.35
C ASP A 49 17.21 -2.56 2.11
N PHE A 50 17.67 -2.10 3.27
CA PHE A 50 16.83 -1.31 4.19
C PHE A 50 16.56 0.11 3.71
N ASP A 51 17.44 0.68 2.88
CA ASP A 51 17.26 2.01 2.30
C ASP A 51 16.10 1.98 1.30
N SER A 52 16.11 1.01 0.37
CA SER A 52 14.98 0.80 -0.54
C SER A 52 13.70 0.46 0.22
N LEU A 53 13.78 -0.33 1.29
CA LEU A 53 12.61 -0.68 2.10
C LEU A 53 11.98 0.56 2.77
N GLN A 54 12.79 1.49 3.26
CA GLN A 54 12.31 2.75 3.84
C GLN A 54 11.64 3.64 2.78
N GLU A 55 12.23 3.77 1.60
CA GLU A 55 11.64 4.53 0.50
C GLU A 55 10.29 3.93 0.05
N LEU A 56 10.23 2.60 -0.02
CA LEU A 56 9.01 1.88 -0.38
C LEU A 56 7.92 2.03 0.69
N ASP A 57 8.27 2.08 1.98
CA ASP A 57 7.28 2.32 3.06
C ASP A 57 6.66 3.72 2.93
N VAL A 58 7.46 4.74 2.58
CA VAL A 58 6.96 6.09 2.28
C VAL A 58 6.02 6.08 1.07
N GLN A 59 6.41 5.41 -0.02
CA GLN A 59 5.57 5.29 -1.21
C GLN A 59 4.25 4.57 -0.91
N ALA A 60 4.30 3.50 -0.10
CA ALA A 60 3.12 2.78 0.35
C ALA A 60 2.17 3.68 1.15
N GLY A 61 2.73 4.55 2.01
CA GLY A 61 1.96 5.52 2.78
C GLY A 61 1.23 6.53 1.89
N LEU A 62 1.93 7.09 0.91
CA LEU A 62 1.35 8.06 -0.04
C LEU A 62 0.23 7.43 -0.88
N LEU A 63 0.43 6.21 -1.37
CA LEU A 63 -0.60 5.50 -2.13
C LEU A 63 -1.81 5.15 -1.25
N ALA A 64 -1.57 4.69 -0.01
CA ALA A 64 -2.62 4.41 0.96
C ALA A 64 -3.47 5.67 1.28
N ASP A 65 -2.83 6.83 1.45
CA ASP A 65 -3.52 8.10 1.66
C ASP A 65 -4.38 8.50 0.44
N GLY A 66 -3.83 8.33 -0.77
CA GLY A 66 -4.56 8.60 -2.02
C GLY A 66 -5.80 7.71 -2.18
N ILE A 67 -5.67 6.41 -1.91
CA ILE A 67 -6.78 5.46 -1.95
C ILE A 67 -7.83 5.83 -0.91
N GLN A 68 -7.42 6.08 0.34
CA GLN A 68 -8.33 6.38 1.44
C GLN A 68 -9.09 7.70 1.20
N SER A 69 -8.41 8.71 0.65
CA SER A 69 -9.04 9.98 0.24
C SER A 69 -10.12 9.73 -0.83
N ARG A 70 -9.80 8.97 -1.89
CA ARG A 70 -10.79 8.65 -2.93
C ARG A 70 -11.98 7.84 -2.41
N MET A 71 -11.75 6.90 -1.50
CA MET A 71 -12.85 6.16 -0.86
C MET A 71 -13.79 7.07 -0.07
N ASN A 72 -13.24 8.07 0.63
CA ASN A 72 -14.04 9.02 1.41
C ASN A 72 -14.86 9.95 0.52
N THR A 73 -14.34 10.35 -0.64
CA THR A 73 -15.03 11.24 -1.59
C THR A 73 -16.12 10.52 -2.41
N ASN A 74 -16.00 9.21 -2.64
CA ASN A 74 -16.94 8.42 -3.44
C ASN A 74 -17.93 7.60 -2.58
N ARG A 75 -18.14 8.00 -1.33
CA ARG A 75 -19.05 7.31 -0.39
C ARG A 75 -20.47 7.83 -0.46
#